data_AF-A0A925HGP3-F1
#
_entry.id   AF-A0A925HGP3-F1
#
_cell.length_a   1.000
_cell.length_b   1.000
_cell.length_c   1.000
_cell.angle_alpha   90.00
_cell.angle_beta   90.00
_cell.angle_gamma   90.00
#
_symmetry.space_group_name_H-M   'P 1'
#
loop_
_entity.id
_entity.type
_entity.pdbx_description
1 polymer ?
#
loop_
_entity_poly.entity_id
_entity_poly.type
_entity_poly.pdbx_seq_one_letter_code
_entity_poly.pdbx_strand_id
1 'polypeptide(L)'
;MPAHVLFKRSMLVVAGAAAALALGMAALIIRLTLADPFGGPAHPTDAAMLAQFARVRPSLESIVGMLEQDAGIQRMAPDFTRPDPPPIPPERLADYRARLQAAGIAHGLSYYGGAVDFLVSTRGLSISGSGKSFVHAEHAHPDATVIDGDLDAAVDALADKDVLLQRRIGDGWWLQLDRR
;
A
#
# COMPACT_ATOMS: atom_id res chain seq x y z
N MET A 1 -33.42 -40.92 -35.56
CA MET A 1 -33.12 -39.47 -35.59
C MET A 1 -31.86 -39.25 -36.41
N PRO A 2 -31.85 -38.34 -37.39
CA PRO A 2 -30.70 -38.18 -38.26
C PRO A 2 -29.56 -37.45 -37.50
N ALA A 3 -28.33 -37.95 -37.65
CA ALA A 3 -27.15 -37.51 -36.90
C ALA A 3 -26.88 -35.98 -36.97
N HIS A 4 -27.28 -35.34 -38.07
CA HIS A 4 -27.15 -33.89 -38.24
C HIS A 4 -28.03 -33.05 -37.28
N VAL A 5 -29.14 -33.61 -36.76
CA VAL A 5 -30.00 -32.92 -35.79
C VAL A 5 -29.40 -32.97 -34.38
N LEU A 6 -28.77 -34.09 -34.01
CA LEU A 6 -28.06 -34.23 -32.74
C LEU A 6 -26.85 -33.30 -32.67
N PHE A 7 -26.08 -33.21 -33.76
CA PHE A 7 -24.92 -32.32 -33.84
C PHE A 7 -25.28 -30.83 -33.68
N LYS A 8 -26.33 -30.36 -34.36
CA LYS A 8 -26.82 -28.97 -34.25
C LYS A 8 -27.29 -28.62 -32.83
N ARG A 9 -27.95 -29.55 -32.15
CA ARG A 9 -28.40 -29.37 -30.76
C ARG A 9 -27.23 -29.26 -29.79
N SER A 10 -26.22 -30.11 -29.92
CA SER A 10 -25.02 -30.03 -29.09
C SER A 10 -24.25 -28.71 -29.29
N MET A 11 -24.12 -28.23 -30.54
CA MET A 11 -23.47 -26.95 -30.82
C MET A 11 -24.21 -25.76 -30.20
N LEU A 12 -25.54 -25.74 -30.25
CA LEU A 12 -26.35 -24.68 -29.64
C LEU A 12 -26.21 -24.65 -28.10
N VAL A 13 -26.15 -25.82 -27.45
CA VAL A 13 -25.95 -25.92 -26.00
C VAL A 13 -24.56 -25.41 -25.61
N VAL A 14 -23.51 -25.81 -26.32
CA VAL A 14 -22.14 -25.35 -26.06
C VAL A 14 -22.02 -23.83 -26.25
N ALA A 15 -22.58 -23.29 -27.34
CA ALA A 15 -22.58 -21.86 -27.59
C ALA A 15 -23.34 -21.07 -26.51
N GLY A 16 -24.51 -21.59 -26.08
CA GLY A 16 -25.28 -21.00 -24.99
C GLY A 16 -24.53 -21.01 -23.65
N ALA A 17 -23.86 -22.11 -23.32
CA ALA A 17 -23.05 -22.21 -22.11
C ALA A 17 -21.85 -21.24 -22.13
N ALA A 18 -21.17 -21.13 -23.28
CA ALA A 18 -20.05 -20.20 -23.45
C ALA A 18 -20.52 -18.73 -23.33
N ALA A 19 -21.65 -18.37 -23.94
CA ALA A 19 -22.22 -17.04 -23.82
C ALA A 19 -22.63 -16.71 -22.37
N ALA A 20 -23.28 -17.65 -21.67
CA ALA A 20 -23.65 -17.48 -20.27
C ALA A 20 -22.41 -17.29 -19.37
N LEU A 21 -21.34 -18.06 -19.60
CA LEU A 21 -20.08 -17.91 -18.86
C LEU A 21 -19.44 -16.54 -19.12
N ALA A 22 -19.39 -16.08 -20.38
CA ALA A 22 -18.84 -14.78 -20.74
C ALA A 22 -19.63 -13.63 -20.09
N LEU A 23 -20.96 -13.69 -20.11
CA LEU A 23 -21.82 -12.71 -19.43
C LEU A 23 -21.65 -12.74 -17.91
N GLY A 24 -21.54 -13.93 -17.31
CA GLY A 24 -21.26 -14.09 -15.89
C GLY A 24 -19.92 -13.48 -15.50
N MET A 25 -18.87 -13.69 -16.30
CA MET A 25 -17.56 -13.10 -16.08
C MET A 25 -17.58 -11.58 -16.24
N ALA A 26 -18.24 -11.06 -17.27
CA ALA A 26 -18.38 -9.62 -17.47
C ALA A 26 -19.14 -8.95 -16.31
N ALA A 27 -20.23 -9.56 -15.84
CA ALA A 27 -20.98 -9.07 -14.68
C ALA A 27 -20.13 -9.09 -13.40
N LEU A 28 -19.32 -10.13 -13.20
CA LEU A 28 -18.38 -10.20 -12.08
C LEU A 28 -17.33 -9.08 -12.16
N ILE A 29 -16.70 -8.88 -13.33
CA ILE A 29 -15.72 -7.81 -13.54
C ILE A 29 -16.36 -6.45 -13.26
N ILE A 30 -17.54 -6.16 -13.83
CA ILE A 30 -18.27 -4.91 -13.58
C ILE A 30 -18.53 -4.73 -12.08
N ARG A 31 -19.02 -5.77 -11.40
CA ARG A 31 -19.28 -5.71 -9.96
C ARG A 31 -18.01 -5.44 -9.16
N LEU A 32 -16.90 -6.07 -9.50
CA LEU A 32 -15.60 -5.85 -8.86
C LEU A 32 -15.07 -4.44 -9.14
N THR A 33 -15.33 -3.86 -10.31
CA THR A 33 -14.95 -2.47 -10.61
C THR A 33 -15.81 -1.43 -9.89
N LEU A 34 -17.11 -1.69 -9.71
CA LEU A 34 -18.05 -0.75 -9.08
C LEU A 34 -18.00 -0.80 -7.55
N ALA A 35 -17.83 -1.99 -6.98
CA ALA A 35 -17.82 -2.16 -5.53
C ALA A 35 -16.47 -1.79 -4.89
N ASP A 36 -15.43 -1.59 -5.69
CA ASP A 36 -14.03 -1.42 -5.27
C ASP A 36 -13.68 -2.29 -4.04
N PRO A 37 -13.87 -3.62 -4.13
CA PRO A 37 -13.66 -4.52 -3.00
C PRO A 37 -12.18 -4.56 -2.56
N PHE A 38 -11.29 -3.98 -3.37
CA PHE A 38 -9.86 -3.87 -3.13
C PHE A 38 -9.45 -2.46 -2.64
N GLY A 39 -10.38 -1.50 -2.66
CA GLY A 39 -10.12 -0.12 -2.31
C GLY A 39 -9.87 0.09 -0.83
N GLY A 40 -10.39 -0.74 0.06
CA GLY A 40 -10.28 -0.50 1.50
C GLY A 40 -10.85 0.87 1.95
N PRO A 41 -10.70 1.23 3.23
CA PRO A 41 -11.07 2.56 3.72
C PRO A 41 -10.23 3.64 3.03
N ALA A 42 -10.81 4.84 2.88
CA ALA A 42 -10.09 5.99 2.36
C ALA A 42 -8.80 6.24 3.14
N HIS A 43 -7.76 6.73 2.44
CA HIS A 43 -6.53 7.14 3.12
C HIS A 43 -6.84 8.22 4.17
N PRO A 44 -6.14 8.24 5.30
CA PRO A 44 -6.23 9.36 6.23
C PRO A 44 -5.87 10.67 5.54
N THR A 45 -6.58 11.73 5.87
CA THR A 45 -6.26 13.06 5.35
C THR A 45 -4.90 13.53 5.86
N ASP A 46 -4.27 14.46 5.15
CA ASP A 46 -3.02 15.08 5.60
C ASP A 46 -3.13 15.66 7.01
N ALA A 47 -4.23 16.34 7.32
CA ALA A 47 -4.49 16.85 8.67
C ALA A 47 -4.51 15.74 9.73
N ALA A 48 -5.12 14.59 9.43
CA ALA A 48 -5.14 13.44 10.33
C ALA A 48 -3.74 12.80 10.48
N MET A 49 -2.99 12.68 9.38
CA MET A 49 -1.61 12.19 9.38
C MET A 49 -0.69 13.09 10.21
N LEU A 50 -0.78 14.41 10.04
CA LEU A 50 0.01 15.37 10.82
C LEU A 50 -0.33 15.32 12.32
N ALA A 51 -1.62 15.20 12.66
CA ALA A 51 -2.05 15.03 14.05
C ALA A 51 -1.57 13.70 14.65
N GLN A 52 -1.56 12.61 13.86
CA GLN A 52 -0.98 11.34 14.28
C GLN A 52 0.53 11.48 14.48
N PHE A 53 1.25 12.05 13.52
CA PHE A 53 2.69 12.25 13.57
C PHE A 53 3.12 12.99 14.82
N ALA A 54 2.48 14.13 15.13
CA ALA A 54 2.78 14.90 16.33
C ALA A 54 2.68 14.08 17.63
N ARG A 55 1.74 13.12 17.68
CA ARG A 55 1.54 12.23 18.83
C ARG A 55 2.55 11.08 18.87
N VAL A 56 2.91 10.49 17.72
CA VAL A 56 3.69 9.24 17.67
C VAL A 56 5.15 9.44 17.29
N ARG A 57 5.58 10.67 16.95
CA ARG A 57 6.95 10.99 16.53
C ARG A 57 8.02 10.41 17.45
N PRO A 58 7.98 10.56 18.79
CA PRO A 58 9.00 9.98 19.66
C PRO A 58 9.12 8.45 19.54
N SER A 59 7.99 7.76 19.33
CA SER A 59 7.98 6.31 19.10
C SER A 59 8.61 5.95 17.75
N LEU A 60 8.34 6.72 16.71
CA LEU A 60 8.93 6.50 15.39
C LEU A 60 10.45 6.76 15.41
N GLU A 61 10.90 7.84 16.07
CA GLU A 61 12.33 8.13 16.27
C GLU A 61 13.03 7.01 17.04
N SER A 62 12.39 6.46 18.07
CA SER A 62 12.91 5.27 18.77
C SER A 62 13.06 4.07 17.84
N ILE A 63 12.12 3.84 16.91
CA ILE A 63 12.20 2.74 15.95
C ILE A 63 13.33 2.99 14.93
N VAL A 64 13.51 4.23 14.46
CA VAL A 64 14.63 4.60 13.59
C VAL A 64 15.97 4.27 14.27
N GLY A 65 16.17 4.68 15.53
CA GLY A 65 17.40 4.37 16.28
C GLY A 65 17.60 2.87 16.53
N MET A 66 16.52 2.08 16.63
CA MET A 66 16.63 0.62 16.67
C MET A 66 17.12 0.07 15.32
N LEU A 67 16.62 0.57 14.19
CA LEU A 67 17.01 0.10 12.85
C LEU A 67 18.48 0.39 12.53
N GLU A 68 19.04 1.48 13.07
CA GLU A 68 20.46 1.78 12.96
C GLU A 68 21.35 0.74 13.66
N GLN A 69 20.84 0.11 14.73
CA GLN A 69 21.52 -0.95 15.46
C GLN A 69 21.29 -2.34 14.84
N ASP A 70 20.10 -2.54 14.25
CA ASP A 70 19.61 -3.81 13.72
C ASP A 70 19.74 -3.86 12.19
N ALA A 71 20.98 -3.91 11.70
CA ALA A 71 21.27 -3.91 10.27
C ALA A 71 20.62 -5.10 9.53
N GLY A 72 20.21 -4.85 8.29
CA GLY A 72 19.75 -5.89 7.35
C GLY A 72 18.23 -6.09 7.31
N ILE A 73 17.45 -5.46 8.18
CA ILE A 73 15.98 -5.41 8.03
C ILE A 73 15.66 -4.54 6.82
N GLN A 74 14.97 -5.11 5.82
CA GLN A 74 14.55 -4.38 4.62
C GLN A 74 13.06 -4.03 4.66
N ARG A 75 12.25 -4.93 5.19
CA ARG A 75 10.80 -4.79 5.25
C ARG A 75 10.28 -5.53 6.46
N MET A 76 9.36 -4.91 7.19
CA MET A 76 8.65 -5.56 8.28
C MET A 76 7.18 -5.25 8.16
N ALA A 77 6.35 -6.29 8.17
CA ALA A 77 4.91 -6.22 8.22
C ALA A 77 4.40 -7.01 9.45
N PRO A 78 3.10 -6.94 9.78
CA PRO A 78 2.54 -7.68 10.91
C PRO A 78 2.82 -9.20 10.84
N ASP A 79 2.78 -9.77 9.64
CA ASP A 79 2.81 -11.20 9.37
C ASP A 79 4.08 -11.69 8.65
N PHE A 80 4.91 -10.81 8.11
CA PHE A 80 6.17 -11.19 7.46
C PHE A 80 7.31 -10.20 7.71
N THR A 81 8.55 -10.60 7.41
CA THR A 81 9.74 -9.76 7.48
C THR A 81 10.68 -10.14 6.34
N ARG A 82 11.44 -9.17 5.81
CA ARG A 82 12.50 -9.41 4.82
C ARG A 82 13.83 -8.89 5.33
N PRO A 83 14.93 -9.66 5.16
CA PRO A 83 14.96 -11.02 4.62
C PRO A 83 14.26 -12.05 5.54
N ASP A 84 13.98 -13.25 5.01
CA ASP A 84 13.46 -14.41 5.75
C ASP A 84 14.49 -15.55 5.64
N PRO A 85 15.14 -15.97 6.74
CA PRO A 85 14.90 -15.55 8.12
C PRO A 85 15.35 -14.10 8.42
N PRO A 86 14.71 -13.41 9.39
CA PRO A 86 15.11 -12.07 9.80
C PRO A 86 16.51 -12.09 10.44
N PRO A 87 17.32 -11.04 10.27
CA PRO A 87 18.68 -10.97 10.81
C PRO A 87 18.71 -10.60 12.30
N ILE A 88 17.57 -10.63 12.99
CA ILE A 88 17.42 -10.26 14.40
C ILE A 88 16.73 -11.38 15.19
N PRO A 89 16.95 -11.45 16.51
CA PRO A 89 16.26 -12.40 17.37
C PRO A 89 14.73 -12.22 17.37
N PRO A 90 13.94 -13.28 17.59
CA PRO A 90 12.47 -13.22 17.62
C PRO A 90 11.89 -12.22 18.62
N GLU A 91 12.51 -12.06 19.79
CA GLU A 91 12.10 -11.10 20.82
C GLU A 91 12.25 -9.65 20.35
N ARG A 92 13.32 -9.36 19.59
CA ARG A 92 13.54 -8.03 19.01
C ARG A 92 12.51 -7.75 17.92
N LEU A 93 12.19 -8.74 17.11
CA LEU A 93 11.15 -8.64 16.08
C LEU A 93 9.75 -8.40 16.69
N ALA A 94 9.44 -9.07 17.80
CA ALA A 94 8.20 -8.86 18.53
C ALA A 94 8.09 -7.43 19.10
N ASP A 95 9.19 -6.88 19.64
CA ASP A 95 9.24 -5.50 20.14
C ASP A 95 8.96 -4.48 19.01
N TYR A 96 9.58 -4.62 17.84
CA TYR A 96 9.27 -3.77 16.69
C TYR A 96 7.78 -3.80 16.32
N ARG A 97 7.20 -4.99 16.20
CA ARG A 97 5.78 -5.15 15.84
C ARG A 97 4.86 -4.52 16.87
N ALA A 98 5.14 -4.68 18.16
CA ALA A 98 4.38 -4.06 19.24
C ALA A 98 4.44 -2.52 19.16
N ARG A 99 5.62 -1.95 18.90
CA ARG A 99 5.81 -0.50 18.76
C ARG A 99 5.12 0.07 17.53
N LEU A 100 5.22 -0.61 16.39
CA LEU A 100 4.53 -0.23 15.16
C LEU A 100 3.01 -0.25 15.35
N GLN A 101 2.49 -1.30 15.98
CA GLN A 101 1.06 -1.41 16.32
C GLN A 101 0.62 -0.27 17.26
N ALA A 102 1.38 0.01 18.32
CA ALA A 102 1.09 1.09 19.26
C ALA A 102 1.14 2.49 18.62
N ALA A 103 2.00 2.69 17.61
CA ALA A 103 2.09 3.92 16.83
C ALA A 103 1.02 4.04 15.72
N GLY A 104 0.17 3.02 15.54
CA GLY A 104 -0.85 2.99 14.49
C GLY A 104 -0.28 2.81 13.08
N ILE A 105 0.88 2.15 12.95
CA ILE A 105 1.50 1.82 11.67
C ILE A 105 1.00 0.44 11.21
N ALA A 106 -0.18 0.42 10.59
CA ALA A 106 -0.92 -0.81 10.31
C ALA A 106 -0.20 -1.75 9.32
N HIS A 107 0.57 -1.20 8.38
CA HIS A 107 1.22 -1.96 7.31
C HIS A 107 2.73 -2.10 7.52
N GLY A 108 3.24 -1.76 8.71
CA GLY A 108 4.64 -1.92 9.08
C GLY A 108 5.59 -0.92 8.42
N LEU A 109 6.86 -1.29 8.25
CA LEU A 109 7.92 -0.40 7.77
C LEU A 109 8.78 -1.00 6.65
N SER A 110 9.40 -0.15 5.86
CA SER A 110 10.46 -0.50 4.89
C SER A 110 11.72 0.31 5.20
N TYR A 111 12.89 -0.28 5.00
CA TYR A 111 14.17 0.40 5.14
C TYR A 111 15.03 0.15 3.91
N TYR A 112 15.35 1.22 3.19
CA TYR A 112 16.14 1.15 1.95
C TYR A 112 16.88 2.48 1.72
N GLY A 113 18.15 2.40 1.31
CA GLY A 113 18.92 3.59 0.93
C GLY A 113 19.07 4.65 2.04
N GLY A 114 19.04 4.23 3.32
CA GLY A 114 19.08 5.14 4.46
C GLY A 114 17.75 5.82 4.80
N ALA A 115 16.67 5.52 4.06
CA ALA A 115 15.33 6.02 4.34
C ALA A 115 14.46 4.95 5.01
N VAL A 116 13.72 5.34 6.05
CA VAL A 116 12.74 4.48 6.73
C VAL A 116 11.34 4.94 6.35
N ASP A 117 10.55 4.08 5.75
CA ASP A 117 9.17 4.32 5.33
C ASP A 117 8.20 3.58 6.28
N PHE A 118 7.41 4.33 7.06
CA PHE A 118 6.39 3.82 7.97
C PHE A 118 5.01 3.85 7.29
N LEU A 119 4.56 2.69 6.79
CA LEU A 119 3.33 2.57 6.02
C LEU A 119 2.09 2.63 6.91
N VAL A 120 1.41 3.78 6.92
CA VAL A 120 0.20 4.01 7.72
C VAL A 120 -1.03 3.44 7.04
N SER A 121 -1.18 3.65 5.73
CA SER A 121 -2.34 3.22 4.98
C SER A 121 -1.93 2.80 3.57
N THR A 122 -2.44 1.66 3.11
CA THR A 122 -2.30 1.19 1.72
C THR A 122 -3.68 0.84 1.17
N ARG A 123 -3.92 1.13 -0.11
CA ARG A 123 -5.16 0.84 -0.84
C ARG A 123 -4.83 0.26 -2.22
N GLY A 124 -5.74 -0.54 -2.77
CA GLY A 124 -5.61 -1.09 -4.13
C GLY A 124 -5.03 -2.49 -4.20
N LEU A 125 -4.60 -2.88 -5.39
CA LEU A 125 -4.09 -4.20 -5.76
C LEU A 125 -2.55 -4.21 -5.76
N SER A 126 -1.96 -5.40 -5.71
CA SER A 126 -0.49 -5.56 -5.71
C SER A 126 0.23 -4.99 -6.95
N ILE A 127 -0.51 -4.66 -8.01
CA ILE A 127 0.01 -4.12 -9.29
C ILE A 127 -0.46 -2.68 -9.56
N SER A 128 -1.29 -2.12 -8.69
CA SER A 128 -1.82 -0.76 -8.80
C SER A 128 -2.39 -0.39 -7.44
N GLY A 129 -1.75 0.54 -6.76
CA GLY A 129 -2.14 0.90 -5.42
C GLY A 129 -1.89 2.36 -5.10
N SER A 130 -2.18 2.70 -3.86
CA SER A 130 -1.71 3.93 -3.27
C SER A 130 -1.38 3.72 -1.81
N GLY A 131 -0.41 4.48 -1.31
CA GLY A 131 0.09 4.40 0.04
C GLY A 131 0.28 5.78 0.64
N LYS A 132 -0.05 5.93 1.92
CA LYS A 132 0.36 7.08 2.73
C LYS A 132 1.28 6.63 3.85
N SER A 133 2.36 7.37 4.04
CA SER A 133 3.38 7.03 5.02
C SER A 133 4.10 8.22 5.62
N PHE A 134 4.74 7.97 6.77
CA PHE A 134 5.78 8.84 7.31
C PHE A 134 7.13 8.31 6.85
N VAL A 135 7.98 9.19 6.32
CA VAL A 135 9.31 8.81 5.86
C VAL A 135 10.35 9.57 6.67
N HIS A 136 11.31 8.84 7.25
CA HIS A 136 12.51 9.41 7.85
C HIS A 136 13.66 9.31 6.84
N ALA A 137 14.11 10.45 6.35
CA ALA A 137 15.20 10.57 5.37
C ALA A 137 15.79 11.98 5.39
N GLU A 138 17.10 12.10 5.16
CA GLU A 138 17.80 13.39 5.10
C GLU A 138 17.26 14.29 3.96
N HIS A 139 16.91 13.67 2.83
CA HIS A 139 16.42 14.34 1.64
C HIS A 139 15.13 13.68 1.14
N ALA A 140 14.37 14.42 0.33
CA ALA A 140 13.24 13.86 -0.38
C ALA A 140 13.68 12.72 -1.30
N HIS A 141 12.78 11.78 -1.57
CA HIS A 141 13.04 10.72 -2.53
C HIS A 141 13.34 11.34 -3.91
N PRO A 142 14.34 10.86 -4.68
CA PRO A 142 14.72 11.47 -5.96
C PRO A 142 13.56 11.57 -6.98
N ASP A 143 12.67 10.58 -6.97
CA ASP A 143 11.49 10.55 -7.85
C ASP A 143 10.26 11.30 -7.26
N ALA A 144 10.36 11.86 -6.05
CA ALA A 144 9.24 12.55 -5.43
C ALA A 144 9.11 13.99 -5.93
N THR A 145 7.88 14.39 -6.24
CA THR A 145 7.53 15.81 -6.35
C THR A 145 7.32 16.38 -4.95
N VAL A 146 8.14 17.35 -4.56
CA VAL A 146 8.02 18.01 -3.26
C VAL A 146 6.92 19.06 -3.29
N ILE A 147 5.97 18.94 -2.36
CA ILE A 147 4.79 19.81 -2.25
C ILE A 147 4.92 20.67 -0.98
N ASP A 148 4.82 21.99 -1.15
CA ASP A 148 4.74 22.96 -0.05
C ASP A 148 3.26 23.25 0.28
N GLY A 149 2.56 22.22 0.75
CA GLY A 149 1.10 22.28 0.91
C GLY A 149 0.48 20.95 1.30
N ASP A 150 -0.82 20.84 1.03
CA ASP A 150 -1.62 19.65 1.31
C ASP A 150 -1.49 18.63 0.15
N LEU A 151 -1.08 17.40 0.47
CA LEU A 151 -0.88 16.34 -0.53
C LEU A 151 -2.20 15.85 -1.11
N ASP A 152 -3.30 15.87 -0.35
CA ASP A 152 -4.62 15.47 -0.84
C ASP A 152 -5.12 16.47 -1.90
N ALA A 153 -4.96 17.77 -1.66
CA ALA A 153 -5.30 18.79 -2.64
C ALA A 153 -4.38 18.75 -3.87
N ALA A 154 -3.07 18.49 -3.66
CA ALA A 154 -2.11 18.43 -4.75
C ALA A 154 -2.39 17.25 -5.70
N VAL A 155 -2.74 16.08 -5.16
CA VAL A 155 -2.96 14.89 -5.99
C VAL A 155 -4.22 15.00 -6.84
N ASP A 156 -5.27 15.67 -6.37
CA ASP A 156 -6.49 15.92 -7.14
C ASP A 156 -6.25 16.88 -8.31
N ALA A 157 -5.21 17.71 -8.24
CA ALA A 157 -4.82 18.62 -9.31
C ALA A 157 -3.96 17.94 -10.39
N LEU A 158 -3.44 16.74 -10.15
CA LEU A 158 -2.59 16.01 -11.09
C LEU A 158 -3.42 15.14 -12.03
N ALA A 159 -3.11 15.20 -13.32
CA ALA A 159 -3.70 14.31 -14.32
C ALA A 159 -3.08 12.91 -14.30
N ASP A 160 -1.84 12.80 -13.83
CA ASP A 160 -1.11 11.55 -13.76
C ASP A 160 -1.50 10.74 -12.52
N LYS A 161 -1.65 9.43 -12.70
CA LYS A 161 -1.96 8.49 -11.63
C LYS A 161 -0.69 7.88 -11.04
N ASP A 162 0.43 7.93 -11.73
CA ASP A 162 1.72 7.32 -11.36
C ASP A 162 2.63 8.39 -10.73
N VAL A 163 2.31 8.80 -9.50
CA VAL A 163 2.99 9.93 -8.83
C VAL A 163 3.44 9.58 -7.42
N LEU A 164 4.62 10.08 -7.07
CA LEU A 164 5.15 10.10 -5.70
C LEU A 164 5.20 11.55 -5.23
N LEU A 165 4.45 11.88 -4.19
CA LEU A 165 4.43 13.22 -3.59
C LEU A 165 5.02 13.17 -2.20
N GLN A 166 5.82 14.18 -1.85
CA GLN A 166 6.35 14.33 -0.50
C GLN A 166 6.17 15.76 0.02
N ARG A 167 5.82 15.88 1.29
CA ARG A 167 5.75 17.14 2.02
C ARG A 167 6.68 17.05 3.23
N ARG A 168 7.53 18.05 3.44
CA ARG A 168 8.36 18.11 4.65
C ARG A 168 7.47 18.39 5.87
N ILE A 169 7.60 17.59 6.93
CA ILE A 169 6.81 17.72 8.17
C ILE A 169 7.67 17.89 9.43
N GLY A 170 9.00 17.85 9.28
CA GLY A 170 9.96 18.07 10.35
C GLY A 170 11.40 17.86 9.88
N ASP A 171 12.34 17.97 10.81
CA ASP A 171 13.75 17.67 10.53
C ASP A 171 13.94 16.19 10.26
N GLY A 172 14.37 15.86 9.04
CA GLY A 172 14.49 14.47 8.57
C GLY A 172 13.16 13.76 8.32
N TRP A 173 12.01 14.44 8.42
CA TRP A 173 10.69 13.80 8.33
C TRP A 173 9.85 14.34 7.17
N TRP A 174 9.24 13.41 6.46
CA TRP A 174 8.37 13.66 5.32
C TRP A 174 7.03 12.93 5.50
N LEU A 175 5.96 13.56 5.05
CA LEU A 175 4.71 12.88 4.73
C LEU A 175 4.77 12.51 3.25
N GLN A 176 4.42 11.27 2.93
CA GLN A 176 4.48 10.74 1.57
C GLN A 176 3.11 10.22 1.13
N LEU A 177 2.78 10.48 -0.13
CA LEU A 177 1.68 9.86 -0.87
C LEU A 177 2.26 9.22 -2.13
N ASP A 178 2.21 7.89 -2.21
CA ASP A 178 2.61 7.09 -3.37
C ASP A 178 1.33 6.60 -4.08
N ARG A 179 1.22 6.77 -5.40
CA ARG A 179 0.09 6.29 -6.22
C ARG A 179 0.50 5.37 -7.37
N ARG A 180 1.74 4.91 -7.35
CA ARG A 180 2.34 4.10 -8.40
C ARG A 180 1.84 2.65 -8.38
#